data_AF-A0A950YHH9-F1
#
_entry.id   AF-A0A950YHH9-F1
#
_cell.length_a   1.000
_cell.length_b   1.000
_cell.length_c   1.000
_cell.angle_alpha   90.00
_cell.angle_beta   90.00
_cell.angle_gamma   90.00
#
_symmetry.space_group_name_H-M   'P 1'
#
loop_
_entity.id
_entity.type
_entity.pdbx_description
1 polymer ?
#
loop_
_entity_poly.entity_id
_entity_poly.type
_entity_poly.pdbx_seq_one_letter_code
_entity_poly.pdbx_strand_id
1 'polypeptide(L)'
;MLVDVAVANQVIEHLYDTDQFVRQLHRVLKPGGLAVISTNNLASWHNILALILGAQPFPADVSSNSALGKLFGLFPGDAGSYSSWTHLRIFSPRALREMLEYHGFAVERIRGIGYYPLPTTLAQRIADRAPRHAAYLTVTCSRR
;
A
#
# COMPACT_ATOMS: atom_id res chain seq x y z
N MET A 1 10.61 -19.44 -17.81
CA MET A 1 9.18 -19.79 -17.66
C MET A 1 8.42 -18.52 -17.34
N LEU A 2 7.29 -18.25 -18.01
CA LEU A 2 6.42 -17.09 -17.74
C LEU A 2 5.18 -17.55 -16.96
N VAL A 3 4.64 -16.68 -16.10
CA VAL A 3 3.45 -16.96 -15.27
C VAL A 3 2.23 -16.19 -15.79
N ASP A 4 1.03 -16.73 -15.55
CA ASP A 4 -0.24 -16.11 -15.91
C ASP A 4 -0.65 -15.00 -14.93
N VAL A 5 -0.37 -15.22 -13.65
CA VAL A 5 -0.71 -14.30 -12.55
C VAL A 5 0.45 -14.21 -11.57
N ALA A 6 0.76 -13.00 -11.12
CA ALA A 6 1.69 -12.72 -10.04
C ALA A 6 0.97 -11.93 -8.94
N VAL A 7 1.15 -12.34 -7.68
CA VAL A 7 0.53 -11.68 -6.52
C VAL A 7 1.61 -11.16 -5.59
N ALA A 8 1.50 -9.90 -5.19
CA ALA A 8 2.37 -9.26 -4.22
C ALA A 8 1.51 -8.60 -3.15
N ASN A 9 1.40 -9.24 -1.98
CA ASN A 9 0.55 -8.76 -0.90
C ASN A 9 1.39 -8.18 0.23
N GLN A 10 1.31 -6.86 0.44
CA GLN A 10 2.09 -6.15 1.47
C GLN A 10 3.60 -6.37 1.31
N VAL A 11 4.11 -6.10 0.11
CA VAL A 11 5.52 -6.34 -0.25
C VAL A 11 6.20 -5.06 -0.70
N ILE A 12 5.59 -4.34 -1.66
CA ILE A 12 6.23 -3.24 -2.37
C ILE A 12 6.68 -2.11 -1.44
N GLU A 13 5.95 -1.89 -0.35
CA GLU A 13 6.24 -0.88 0.68
C GLU A 13 7.52 -1.16 1.48
N HIS A 14 8.00 -2.40 1.51
CA HIS A 14 9.22 -2.80 2.22
C HIS A 14 10.46 -2.84 1.32
N LEU A 15 10.30 -2.64 0.01
CA LEU A 15 11.40 -2.77 -0.93
C LEU A 15 12.21 -1.48 -1.07
N TYR A 16 13.53 -1.62 -1.07
CA TYR A 16 14.44 -0.50 -1.32
C TYR A 16 14.42 -0.05 -2.79
N ASP A 17 14.33 -0.98 -3.75
CA ASP A 17 14.23 -0.68 -5.18
C ASP A 17 12.88 -1.17 -5.72
N THR A 18 11.90 -0.28 -5.66
CA THR A 18 10.54 -0.56 -6.12
C THR A 18 10.47 -0.61 -7.66
N ASP A 19 11.33 0.11 -8.38
CA ASP A 19 11.38 0.11 -9.84
C ASP A 19 11.88 -1.23 -10.39
N GLN A 20 12.96 -1.75 -9.80
CA GLN A 20 13.45 -3.09 -10.13
C GLN A 20 12.37 -4.14 -9.88
N PHE A 21 11.66 -4.05 -8.75
CA PHE A 21 10.57 -4.97 -8.42
C PHE A 21 9.47 -4.98 -9.48
N VAL A 22 8.93 -3.81 -9.83
CA VAL A 22 7.85 -3.70 -10.83
C VAL A 22 8.33 -4.16 -12.21
N ARG A 23 9.56 -3.83 -12.60
CA ARG A 23 10.17 -4.30 -13.85
C ARG A 23 10.32 -5.82 -13.89
N GLN A 24 10.72 -6.46 -12.77
CA GLN A 24 10.78 -7.92 -12.69
C GLN A 24 9.40 -8.55 -12.74
N LEU A 25 8.42 -7.96 -12.06
CA LEU A 25 7.02 -8.41 -12.11
C LEU A 25 6.50 -8.40 -13.56
N HIS A 26 6.76 -7.31 -14.30
CA HIS A 26 6.43 -7.20 -15.71
C HIS A 26 7.14 -8.27 -16.55
N ARG A 27 8.45 -8.51 -16.31
CA ARG A 27 9.25 -9.47 -17.07
C ARG A 27 8.75 -10.91 -16.93
N VAL A 28 8.32 -11.32 -15.73
CA VAL A 28 7.94 -12.71 -15.45
C VAL A 28 6.51 -13.07 -15.88
N LEU A 29 5.65 -12.07 -16.10
CA LEU A 29 4.29 -12.27 -16.57
C LEU A 29 4.24 -12.57 -18.07
N LYS A 30 3.32 -13.40 -18.53
CA LYS A 30 2.98 -13.49 -19.97
C LYS A 30 2.40 -12.16 -20.47
N PRO A 31 2.49 -11.82 -21.77
CA PRO A 31 1.70 -10.72 -22.34
C PRO A 31 0.21 -10.90 -22.00
N GLY A 32 -0.44 -9.86 -21.49
CA GLY A 32 -1.82 -9.94 -20.96
C GLY A 32 -1.97 -10.62 -19.59
N GLY A 33 -0.89 -11.14 -19.00
CA GLY A 33 -0.90 -11.71 -17.65
C GLY A 33 -1.13 -10.65 -16.57
N LEU A 34 -1.64 -11.07 -15.42
CA LEU A 34 -2.11 -10.18 -14.35
C LEU A 34 -1.11 -10.06 -13.20
N ALA A 35 -0.87 -8.83 -12.76
CA ALA A 35 -0.31 -8.53 -11.45
C ALA A 35 -1.42 -8.08 -10.50
N VAL A 36 -1.44 -8.67 -9.30
CA VAL A 36 -2.30 -8.22 -8.19
C VAL A 36 -1.42 -7.76 -7.05
N ILE A 37 -1.44 -6.46 -6.75
CA ILE A 37 -0.55 -5.83 -5.79
C ILE A 37 -1.38 -5.19 -4.69
N SER A 38 -1.09 -5.50 -3.42
CA SER A 38 -1.68 -4.81 -2.28
C SER A 38 -0.63 -4.08 -1.46
N THR A 39 -1.00 -2.93 -0.91
CA THR A 39 -0.11 -2.10 -0.09
C THR A 39 -0.91 -1.13 0.80
N ASN A 40 -0.26 -0.52 1.77
CA ASN A 40 -0.82 0.55 2.60
C ASN A 40 -1.19 1.79 1.77
N ASN A 41 -2.27 2.48 2.17
CA ASN A 41 -2.68 3.74 1.53
C ASN A 41 -2.21 4.96 2.34
N LEU A 42 -1.27 5.74 1.80
CA LEU A 42 -0.86 7.01 2.40
C LEU A 42 -2.04 7.99 2.53
N ALA A 43 -2.95 7.96 1.57
CA ALA A 43 -4.11 8.85 1.51
C ALA A 43 -5.33 8.30 2.29
N SER A 44 -5.16 7.34 3.19
CA SER A 44 -6.27 6.88 4.02
C SER A 44 -6.78 7.99 4.94
N TRP A 45 -8.07 7.96 5.32
CA TRP A 45 -8.61 9.00 6.19
C TRP A 45 -7.93 9.09 7.56
N HIS A 46 -7.54 7.97 8.16
CA HIS A 46 -6.83 7.99 9.44
C HIS A 46 -5.43 8.62 9.32
N ASN A 47 -4.75 8.43 8.18
CA ASN A 47 -3.47 9.09 7.91
C ASN A 47 -3.64 10.59 7.64
N ILE A 48 -4.67 10.98 6.89
CA ILE A 48 -4.99 12.38 6.66
C ILE A 48 -5.34 13.08 7.98
N LEU A 49 -6.15 12.47 8.83
CA LEU A 49 -6.49 13.01 10.15
C LEU A 49 -5.26 13.12 11.05
N ALA A 50 -4.36 12.12 11.04
CA ALA A 50 -3.10 12.21 11.76
C ALA A 50 -2.28 13.43 11.30
N LEU A 51 -2.14 13.63 9.98
CA LEU A 51 -1.41 14.77 9.42
C LEU A 51 -2.05 16.11 9.78
N ILE A 52 -3.38 16.22 9.73
CA ILE A 52 -4.11 17.45 10.15
C ILE A 52 -3.81 17.76 11.63
N LEU A 53 -3.66 16.74 12.47
CA LEU A 53 -3.34 16.87 13.89
C LEU A 53 -1.83 17.01 14.17
N GLY A 54 -0.98 17.13 13.13
CA GLY A 54 0.47 17.26 13.27
C GLY A 54 1.19 15.96 13.65
N ALA A 55 0.52 14.81 13.53
CA ALA A 55 1.06 13.49 13.80
C ALA A 55 1.49 12.77 12.51
N GLN A 56 2.41 11.82 12.64
CA GLN A 56 2.83 10.97 11.54
C GLN A 56 1.72 10.03 11.10
N PRO A 57 1.58 9.77 9.78
CA PRO A 57 0.79 8.67 9.26
C PRO A 57 1.19 7.35 9.94
N PHE A 58 0.20 6.51 10.23
CA PHE A 58 0.40 5.25 10.94
C PHE A 58 1.38 4.29 10.25
N PRO A 59 1.39 4.11 8.92
CA PRO A 59 2.37 3.25 8.26
C PRO A 59 3.74 3.92 8.07
N ALA A 60 3.89 5.22 8.32
CA ALA A 60 5.12 5.97 8.05
C ALA A 60 6.03 6.05 9.29
N ASP A 61 7.11 5.27 9.29
CA ASP A 61 8.09 5.26 10.36
C ASP A 61 9.32 6.08 9.99
N VAL A 62 9.88 6.77 10.99
CA VAL A 62 11.07 7.63 10.84
C VAL A 62 12.28 7.12 11.62
N SER A 63 12.08 6.10 12.46
CA SER A 63 13.12 5.48 13.25
C SER A 63 12.99 3.98 13.16
N SER A 64 14.11 3.30 12.89
CA SER A 64 14.18 1.83 12.89
C SER A 64 14.04 1.22 14.30
N ASN A 65 14.14 2.06 15.33
CA ASN A 65 14.18 1.63 16.73
C ASN A 65 12.87 1.88 17.48
N SER A 66 12.02 2.80 17.02
CA SER A 66 10.81 3.21 17.73
C SER A 66 9.78 3.88 16.83
N ALA A 67 8.49 3.65 17.11
CA ALA A 67 7.39 4.35 16.48
C ALA A 67 7.26 5.78 17.05
N LEU A 68 7.83 6.77 16.35
CA LEU A 68 7.81 8.17 16.79
C LEU A 68 6.71 8.98 16.09
N GLY A 69 6.11 9.93 16.83
CA GLY A 69 5.18 10.92 16.28
C GLY A 69 3.78 10.40 15.93
N LYS A 70 3.40 9.19 16.35
CA LYS A 70 2.08 8.61 16.04
C LYS A 70 0.98 9.20 16.92
N LEU A 71 -0.21 9.40 16.34
CA LEU A 71 -1.40 9.84 17.08
C LEU A 71 -1.84 8.76 18.09
N PHE A 72 -2.15 9.16 19.32
CA PHE A 72 -2.55 8.31 20.46
C PHE A 72 -1.49 7.35 21.01
N GLY A 73 -0.24 7.40 20.51
CA GLY A 73 0.87 6.60 21.05
C GLY A 73 0.50 5.12 21.26
N LEU A 74 -0.32 4.54 20.37
CA LEU A 74 -1.18 3.38 20.67
C LEU A 74 -0.47 2.08 21.07
N PHE A 75 0.87 2.07 21.18
CA PHE A 75 1.58 1.15 22.05
C PHE A 75 2.75 1.89 22.75
N PRO A 76 2.53 2.54 23.90
CA PRO A 76 3.62 2.98 24.77
C PRO A 76 4.17 1.70 25.42
N GLY A 77 5.06 0.98 24.73
CA GLY A 77 5.58 -0.29 25.23
C GLY A 77 6.11 -1.27 24.19
N ASP A 78 5.77 -1.13 22.90
CA ASP A 78 6.37 -1.97 21.86
C ASP A 78 7.75 -1.43 21.47
N ALA A 79 8.69 -1.43 22.41
CA ALA A 79 10.13 -1.39 22.11
C ALA A 79 10.61 -2.76 21.57
N GLY A 80 9.77 -3.42 20.76
CA GLY A 80 9.98 -4.75 20.22
C GLY A 80 10.51 -4.67 18.79
N SER A 81 11.82 -4.53 18.62
CA SER A 81 12.57 -4.92 17.42
C SER A 81 11.91 -4.60 16.05
N TYR A 82 11.74 -3.32 15.73
CA TYR A 82 11.16 -2.86 14.44
C TYR A 82 12.11 -2.96 13.23
N SER A 83 13.33 -3.46 13.39
CA SER A 83 14.36 -3.48 12.35
C SER A 83 13.99 -4.26 11.08
N SER A 84 12.95 -5.11 11.08
CA SER A 84 12.66 -6.01 9.94
C SER A 84 11.41 -5.69 9.13
N TRP A 85 10.57 -4.72 9.55
CA TRP A 85 9.27 -4.45 8.90
C TRP A 85 8.96 -2.96 8.68
N THR A 86 9.98 -2.10 8.66
CA THR A 86 9.79 -0.68 8.31
C THR A 86 9.24 -0.54 6.88
N HIS A 87 8.23 0.30 6.69
CA HIS A 87 7.81 0.72 5.35
C HIS A 87 8.77 1.78 4.82
N LEU A 88 9.48 1.46 3.74
CA LEU A 88 10.41 2.38 3.08
C LEU A 88 9.69 3.36 2.16
N ARG A 89 8.58 2.92 1.54
CA ARG A 89 7.75 3.74 0.66
C ARG A 89 6.28 3.45 0.91
N ILE A 90 5.48 4.51 0.94
CA ILE A 90 4.03 4.41 1.16
C ILE A 90 3.35 5.13 0.03
N PHE A 91 2.40 4.46 -0.60
CA PHE A 91 1.81 4.92 -1.84
C PHE A 91 0.46 5.59 -1.59
N SER A 92 0.22 6.69 -2.29
CA SER A 92 -1.15 7.11 -2.57
C SER A 92 -1.70 6.29 -3.74
N PRO A 93 -3.04 6.23 -3.94
CA PRO A 93 -3.62 5.47 -5.05
C PRO A 93 -3.17 5.99 -6.43
N ARG A 94 -2.92 7.31 -6.51
CA ARG A 94 -2.40 7.95 -7.71
C ARG A 94 -0.95 7.56 -7.96
N ALA A 95 -0.08 7.64 -6.95
CA ALA A 95 1.33 7.29 -7.09
C ALA A 95 1.52 5.81 -7.45
N LEU A 96 0.75 4.91 -6.84
CA LEU A 96 0.80 3.48 -7.17
C LEU A 96 0.39 3.22 -8.62
N ARG A 97 -0.66 3.90 -9.10
CA ARG A 97 -1.08 3.81 -10.51
C ARG A 97 0.02 4.29 -11.45
N GLU A 98 0.51 5.50 -11.25
CA GLU A 98 1.50 6.13 -12.12
C GLU A 98 2.78 5.30 -12.15
N MET A 99 3.21 4.72 -11.02
CA MET A 99 4.35 3.82 -10.97
C MET A 99 4.14 2.56 -11.82
N LEU A 100 2.98 1.91 -11.71
CA LEU A 100 2.69 0.70 -12.49
C LEU A 100 2.60 1.00 -13.99
N GLU A 101 1.92 2.09 -14.36
CA GLU A 101 1.76 2.53 -15.75
C GLU A 101 3.11 2.93 -16.37
N TYR A 102 3.99 3.59 -15.60
CA TYR A 102 5.35 3.93 -16.02
C TYR A 102 6.17 2.69 -16.40
N HIS A 103 5.97 1.57 -15.70
CA HIS A 103 6.66 0.29 -15.96
C HIS A 103 5.92 -0.63 -16.94
N GLY A 104 4.99 -0.10 -17.74
CA GLY A 104 4.35 -0.82 -18.84
C GLY A 104 3.10 -1.63 -18.46
N PHE A 105 2.58 -1.49 -17.24
CA PHE A 105 1.31 -2.12 -16.89
C PHE A 105 0.10 -1.28 -17.33
N ALA A 106 -1.01 -1.96 -17.65
CA ALA A 106 -2.32 -1.36 -17.74
C ALA A 106 -3.03 -1.52 -16.39
N VAL A 107 -3.29 -0.44 -15.65
CA VAL A 107 -4.02 -0.53 -14.38
C VAL A 107 -5.52 -0.62 -14.62
N GLU A 108 -6.07 -1.81 -14.44
CA GLU A 108 -7.48 -2.14 -14.71
C GLU A 108 -8.40 -1.73 -13.57
N ARG A 109 -7.98 -1.96 -12.32
CA ARG A 109 -8.82 -1.71 -11.15
C ARG A 109 -7.99 -1.40 -9.92
N ILE A 110 -8.47 -0.43 -9.13
CA ILE A 110 -7.98 -0.15 -7.78
C ILE A 110 -9.15 -0.34 -6.82
N ARG A 111 -8.99 -1.23 -5.86
CA ARG A 111 -9.93 -1.47 -4.75
C ARG A 111 -9.34 -0.95 -3.45
N GLY A 112 -10.21 -0.47 -2.58
CA GLY A 112 -9.87 -0.11 -1.22
C GLY A 112 -10.33 -1.18 -0.25
N ILE A 113 -9.63 -1.33 0.87
CA ILE A 113 -10.04 -2.18 1.99
C ILE A 113 -9.89 -1.39 3.29
N GLY A 114 -10.92 -1.43 4.12
CA GLY A 114 -10.91 -0.88 5.48
C GLY A 114 -11.17 0.63 5.55
N TYR A 115 -11.96 1.04 6.54
CA TYR A 115 -12.22 2.41 6.95
C TYR A 115 -12.27 2.42 8.48
N TYR A 116 -11.18 2.75 9.15
CA TYR A 116 -11.19 2.83 10.60
C TYR A 116 -11.96 4.07 11.07
N PRO A 117 -12.77 3.98 12.14
CA PRO A 117 -13.00 2.82 13.03
C PRO A 117 -14.23 1.96 12.67
N LEU A 118 -14.74 2.03 11.44
CA LEU A 118 -16.00 1.37 11.06
C LEU A 118 -15.88 -0.16 11.03
N PRO A 119 -16.97 -0.90 11.37
CA PRO A 119 -17.01 -2.35 11.21
C PRO A 119 -16.78 -2.79 9.76
N THR A 120 -16.15 -3.95 9.56
CA THR A 120 -15.68 -4.45 8.25
C THR A 120 -16.76 -4.42 7.16
N THR A 121 -18.00 -4.78 7.48
CA THR A 121 -19.11 -4.80 6.50
C THR A 121 -19.47 -3.42 5.98
N LEU A 122 -19.53 -2.43 6.88
CA LEU A 122 -19.80 -1.04 6.52
C LEU A 122 -18.59 -0.40 5.82
N ALA A 123 -17.39 -0.67 6.34
CA ALA A 123 -16.14 -0.22 5.76
C ALA A 123 -16.00 -0.72 4.30
N GLN A 124 -16.32 -1.98 4.02
CA GLN A 124 -16.24 -2.53 2.67
C GLN A 124 -17.25 -1.88 1.72
N ARG A 125 -18.50 -1.67 2.16
CA ARG A 125 -19.53 -0.98 1.34
C ARG A 125 -19.12 0.45 0.95
N ILE A 126 -18.37 1.14 1.82
CA ILE A 126 -17.83 2.46 1.54
C ILE A 126 -16.63 2.34 0.60
N ALA A 127 -15.72 1.40 0.87
CA ALA A 127 -14.53 1.17 0.05
C ALA A 127 -14.86 0.78 -1.40
N ASP A 128 -15.94 0.04 -1.62
CA ASP A 128 -16.43 -0.30 -2.96
C ASP A 128 -16.83 0.94 -3.77
N ARG A 129 -17.28 2.02 -3.09
CA ARG A 129 -17.70 3.27 -3.74
C ARG A 129 -16.62 4.35 -3.73
N ALA A 130 -15.72 4.35 -2.75
CA ALA A 130 -14.81 5.44 -2.48
C ALA A 130 -13.37 4.98 -2.20
N PRO A 131 -12.76 4.07 -2.99
CA PRO A 131 -11.53 3.36 -2.61
C PRO A 131 -10.31 4.25 -2.33
N ARG A 132 -10.34 5.52 -2.76
CA ARG A 132 -9.25 6.49 -2.64
C ARG A 132 -8.73 6.70 -1.21
N HIS A 133 -9.61 6.62 -0.21
CA HIS A 133 -9.29 6.92 1.20
C HIS A 133 -9.43 5.71 2.13
N ALA A 134 -9.53 4.50 1.57
CA ALA A 134 -9.50 3.27 2.34
C ALA A 134 -8.13 3.05 2.99
N ALA A 135 -8.04 2.16 3.97
CA ALA A 135 -6.80 1.88 4.70
C ALA A 135 -5.72 1.21 3.84
N TYR A 136 -6.14 0.26 3.00
CA TYR A 136 -5.28 -0.49 2.11
C TYR A 136 -5.77 -0.39 0.68
N LEU A 137 -4.86 -0.54 -0.26
CA LEU A 137 -5.14 -0.62 -1.68
C LEU A 137 -4.89 -2.03 -2.19
N THR A 138 -5.69 -2.47 -3.15
CA THR A 138 -5.41 -3.63 -3.99
C THR A 138 -5.59 -3.23 -5.43
N VAL A 139 -4.54 -3.35 -6.22
CA VAL A 139 -4.51 -3.01 -7.63
C VAL A 139 -4.43 -4.29 -8.44
N THR A 140 -5.27 -4.38 -9.46
CA THR A 140 -5.15 -5.38 -10.53
C THR A 140 -4.71 -4.66 -11.79
N CYS A 141 -3.62 -5.14 -12.39
CA CYS A 141 -3.09 -4.59 -13.64
C CYS A 141 -2.59 -5.70 -14.57
N SER A 142 -2.66 -5.48 -15.88
CA SER A 142 -2.20 -6.42 -16.90
C SER A 142 -0.90 -5.96 -17.56
N ARG A 143 -0.06 -6.92 -17.94
CA ARG A 143 1.15 -6.67 -18.73
C ARG A 143 0.76 -6.25 -20.16
N ARG A 144 1.16 -5.04 -20.58
CA ARG A 144 1.02 -4.60 -21.98
C ARG A 144 2.12 -5.17 -22.87
#